data_AF-A0A7W0GM43-F1
#
_entry.id   AF-A0A7W0GM43-F1
#
_cell.length_a   1.000
_cell.length_b   1.000
_cell.length_c   1.000
_cell.angle_alpha   90.00
_cell.angle_beta   90.00
_cell.angle_gamma   90.00
#
_symmetry.space_group_name_H-M   'P 1'
#
loop_
_entity.id
_entity.type
_entity.pdbx_description
1 polymer ?
#
loop_
_entity_poly.entity_id
_entity_poly.type
_entity_poly.pdbx_seq_one_letter_code
_entity_poly.pdbx_strand_id
1 'polypeptide(L)'
;MFDFSFGELALIGTVALVVLGPERLPRVARTVGEWAGKAQRYVAQVKSDINREVELADLKKLQEEARDVARSIESTVQGNISSLQAGIDSTVKSLNTGFDDPATATSSTPTDYSWDGTGEGYVNRRFERRFKPGPTIHELSEEIARLKRQLAMPDAGPSRHKRSPRARVSKPRIRR
;
A
#
# COMPACT_ATOMS: atom_id res chain seq x y z
N MET A 1 -1.09 19.48 18.39
CA MET A 1 0.29 19.43 17.87
C MET A 1 0.33 19.11 16.37
N PHE A 2 -0.66 19.55 15.59
CA PHE A 2 -0.58 19.54 14.13
C PHE A 2 -0.34 20.97 13.66
N ASP A 3 0.85 21.48 13.92
CA ASP A 3 1.28 22.80 13.46
C ASP A 3 1.76 22.70 12.00
N PHE A 4 0.89 22.19 11.11
CA PHE A 4 1.12 22.27 9.68
C PHE A 4 0.99 23.72 9.25
N SER A 5 2.12 24.41 9.20
CA SER A 5 2.18 25.75 8.63
C SER A 5 1.80 25.66 7.15
N PHE A 6 1.14 26.71 6.64
CA PHE A 6 0.86 26.83 5.20
C PHE A 6 2.12 26.64 4.35
N GLY A 7 3.29 27.06 4.87
CA GLY A 7 4.58 26.86 4.23
C GLY A 7 5.01 25.39 4.10
N GLU A 8 4.79 24.57 5.13
CA GLU A 8 5.11 23.14 5.07
C GLU A 8 4.19 22.40 4.10
N LEU A 9 2.90 22.73 4.08
CA LEU A 9 1.97 22.18 3.09
C LEU A 9 2.37 22.56 1.66
N ALA A 10 2.78 23.80 1.43
CA ALA A 10 3.28 24.24 0.13
C ALA A 10 4.58 23.53 -0.27
N LEU A 11 5.51 23.32 0.66
CA LEU A 11 6.75 22.59 0.42
C LEU A 11 6.48 21.13 0.04
N ILE A 12 5.67 20.42 0.85
CA ILE A 12 5.30 19.03 0.58
C ILE A 12 4.54 18.91 -0.75
N GLY A 13 3.64 19.85 -1.03
CA GLY A 13 2.93 19.93 -2.30
C GLY A 13 3.88 20.10 -3.49
N THR A 14 4.90 20.95 -3.34
CA THR A 14 5.92 21.17 -4.37
C THR A 14 6.75 19.91 -4.61
N VAL A 15 7.25 19.26 -3.55
CA VAL A 15 8.00 18.01 -3.66
C VAL A 15 7.15 16.91 -4.30
N ALA A 16 5.89 16.79 -3.90
CA ALA A 16 4.96 15.84 -4.48
C ALA A 16 4.69 16.12 -5.97
N LEU A 17 4.60 17.40 -6.38
CA LEU A 17 4.47 17.79 -7.79
C LEU A 17 5.68 17.35 -8.61
N VAL A 18 6.90 17.49 -8.09
CA VAL A 18 8.13 17.11 -8.79
C VAL A 18 8.26 15.59 -8.90
N VAL A 19 8.06 14.87 -7.80
CA VAL A 19 8.28 13.42 -7.73
C VAL A 19 7.18 12.64 -8.45
N LEU A 20 5.92 13.01 -8.19
CA LEU A 20 4.77 12.29 -8.71
C LEU A 20 4.29 12.87 -10.05
N GLY A 21 4.51 14.16 -10.29
CA GLY A 21 4.01 14.90 -11.44
C GLY A 21 2.66 15.57 -11.18
N PRO A 22 2.41 16.77 -11.75
CA PRO A 22 1.15 17.52 -11.59
C PRO A 22 -0.08 16.77 -12.07
N GLU A 23 0.07 15.88 -13.05
CA GLU A 23 -1.04 15.10 -13.60
C GLU A 23 -1.50 13.97 -12.66
N ARG A 24 -0.63 13.50 -11.77
CA ARG A 24 -0.85 12.30 -10.96
C ARG A 24 -1.28 12.61 -9.52
N LEU A 25 -0.85 13.74 -8.97
CA LEU A 25 -1.29 14.25 -7.67
C LEU A 25 -2.82 14.28 -7.47
N PRO A 26 -3.63 14.84 -8.40
CA PRO A 26 -5.08 14.89 -8.21
C PRO A 26 -5.70 13.49 -8.17
N ARG A 27 -5.08 12.50 -8.83
CA ARG A 27 -5.56 11.13 -8.81
C ARG A 27 -5.32 10.47 -7.46
N VAL A 28 -4.14 10.66 -6.86
CA VAL A 28 -3.81 10.14 -5.52
C VAL A 28 -4.63 10.84 -4.45
N ALA A 29 -4.78 12.16 -4.51
CA ALA A 29 -5.61 12.92 -3.57
C ALA A 29 -7.06 12.41 -3.56
N ARG A 30 -7.63 12.07 -4.73
CA ARG A 30 -8.97 11.46 -4.82
C ARG A 30 -9.03 10.09 -4.16
N THR A 31 -8.05 9.22 -4.40
CA THR A 31 -8.02 7.89 -3.79
C THR A 31 -7.87 7.95 -2.27
N VAL A 32 -6.95 8.78 -1.77
CA VAL A 32 -6.75 9.00 -0.33
C VAL A 32 -8.00 9.63 0.28
N GLY A 33 -8.60 10.62 -0.40
CA GLY A 33 -9.83 11.27 0.05
C GLY A 33 -11.02 10.32 0.15
N GLU A 34 -11.20 9.42 -0.82
CA GLU A 34 -12.24 8.39 -0.77
C GLU A 34 -12.04 7.44 0.42
N TRP A 35 -10.79 7.07 0.72
CA TRP A 35 -10.47 6.18 1.83
C TRP A 35 -10.66 6.87 3.17
N ALA A 36 -10.15 8.09 3.31
CA ALA A 36 -10.33 8.92 4.49
C ALA A 36 -11.82 9.19 4.76
N GLY A 37 -12.60 9.49 3.72
CA GLY A 37 -14.04 9.71 3.85
C GLY A 37 -14.81 8.46 4.29
N LYS A 38 -14.43 7.27 3.79
CA LYS A 38 -15.01 5.99 4.26
C LYS A 38 -14.65 5.70 5.71
N ALA A 39 -13.38 5.90 6.09
CA ALA A 39 -12.93 5.73 7.47
C ALA A 39 -13.66 6.67 8.43
N GLN A 40 -13.79 7.95 8.06
CA GLN A 40 -14.52 8.94 8.86
C GLN A 40 -15.99 8.54 9.06
N ARG A 41 -16.66 8.03 8.01
CA ARG A 41 -18.04 7.52 8.12
C ARG A 41 -18.14 6.31 9.05
N TYR A 42 -17.20 5.37 8.95
CA TYR A 42 -17.15 4.20 9.82
C TYR A 42 -16.95 4.60 11.29
N VAL A 43 -15.99 5.49 11.56
CA VAL A 43 -15.76 6.03 12.90
C VAL A 43 -16.99 6.76 13.43
N ALA A 44 -17.69 7.54 12.60
CA ALA A 44 -18.92 8.21 13.01
C ALA A 44 -20.04 7.22 13.38
N GLN A 45 -20.16 6.12 12.63
CA GLN A 45 -21.15 5.07 12.91
C GLN A 45 -20.81 4.32 14.20
N VAL A 46 -19.57 3.87 14.37
CA VAL A 46 -19.09 3.22 15.59
C VAL A 46 -19.23 4.15 16.80
N LYS A 47 -18.90 5.43 16.67
CA LYS A 47 -19.10 6.43 17.75
C LYS A 47 -20.58 6.58 18.12
N SER A 48 -21.49 6.53 17.14
CA SER A 48 -22.93 6.59 17.38
C SER A 48 -23.44 5.34 18.11
N ASP A 49 -22.94 4.16 17.75
CA ASP A 49 -23.34 2.90 18.38
C ASP A 49 -22.78 2.80 19.81
N ILE A 50 -21.50 3.15 20.00
CA ILE A 50 -20.83 3.22 21.31
C ILE A 50 -21.52 4.24 22.24
N ASN A 51 -21.84 5.45 21.76
CA ASN A 51 -22.53 6.46 22.58
C ASN A 51 -23.93 6.00 23.03
N ARG A 52 -24.51 5.00 22.37
CA ARG A 52 -25.85 4.47 22.69
C ARG A 52 -25.82 3.33 23.69
N GLU A 53 -24.68 2.66 23.84
CA GLU A 53 -24.54 1.43 24.63
C GLU A 53 -23.62 1.56 25.86
N VAL A 54 -22.85 2.63 26.03
CA VAL A 54 -21.80 2.63 27.06
C VAL A 54 -22.21 3.15 28.45
N GLU A 55 -22.03 2.29 29.45
CA GLU A 55 -21.81 2.63 30.87
C GLU A 55 -20.46 3.31 31.10
N LEU A 56 -20.42 4.38 31.90
CA LEU A 56 -19.27 5.28 32.14
C LEU A 56 -17.93 4.60 32.53
N ALA A 57 -17.92 3.31 32.88
CA ALA A 57 -16.72 2.56 33.26
C ALA A 57 -15.83 2.15 32.06
N ASP A 58 -16.44 1.75 30.94
CA ASP A 58 -15.66 1.26 29.78
C ASP A 58 -15.06 2.41 28.94
N LEU A 59 -15.71 3.57 28.90
CA LEU A 59 -15.16 4.79 28.26
C LEU A 59 -13.85 5.25 28.91
N LYS A 60 -13.74 5.18 30.24
CA LYS A 60 -12.50 5.53 30.95
C LYS A 60 -11.37 4.60 30.57
N LYS A 61 -11.66 3.29 30.50
CA LYS A 61 -10.66 2.26 30.17
C LYS A 61 -10.14 2.42 28.74
N LEU A 62 -11.02 2.65 27.76
CA LEU A 62 -10.61 2.93 26.38
C LEU A 62 -9.87 4.27 26.24
N GLN A 63 -10.27 5.30 26.98
CA GLN A 63 -9.56 6.58 26.96
C GLN A 63 -8.14 6.45 27.51
N GLU A 64 -7.96 5.65 28.56
CA GLU A 64 -6.66 5.39 29.19
C GLU A 64 -5.76 4.56 28.26
N GLU A 65 -6.28 3.49 27.64
CA GLU A 65 -5.58 2.73 26.60
C GLU A 65 -5.20 3.60 25.39
N ALA A 66 -6.12 4.42 24.89
CA ALA A 66 -5.85 5.32 23.76
C ALA A 66 -4.76 6.36 24.10
N ARG A 67 -4.74 6.83 25.36
CA ARG A 67 -3.73 7.78 25.83
C ARG A 67 -2.37 7.13 25.96
N ASP A 68 -2.30 5.89 26.40
CA ASP A 68 -1.05 5.13 26.47
C ASP A 68 -0.54 4.75 25.08
N VAL A 69 -1.42 4.37 24.15
CA VAL A 69 -1.05 4.16 22.75
C VAL A 69 -0.50 5.45 22.14
N ALA A 70 -1.16 6.60 22.35
CA ALA A 70 -0.67 7.88 21.86
C ALA A 70 0.74 8.22 22.39
N ARG A 71 1.01 8.00 23.68
CA ARG A 71 2.34 8.19 24.27
C ARG A 71 3.38 7.22 23.71
N SER A 72 2.99 5.97 23.46
CA SER A 72 3.89 4.99 22.86
C SER A 72 4.27 5.34 21.41
N ILE A 73 3.31 5.91 20.66
CA ILE A 73 3.55 6.42 19.31
C ILE A 73 4.46 7.65 19.37
N GLU A 74 4.19 8.61 20.27
CA GLU A 74 5.00 9.82 20.41
C GLU A 74 6.47 9.48 20.74
N SER A 75 6.71 8.59 21.71
CA SER A 75 8.06 8.12 22.05
C SER A 75 8.75 7.36 20.90
N THR A 76 8.02 6.51 20.18
CA THR A 76 8.55 5.78 19.02
C THR A 76 8.88 6.73 17.86
N VAL A 77 8.01 7.69 17.58
CA VAL A 77 8.19 8.70 16.53
C VAL A 77 9.37 9.62 16.88
N GLN A 78 9.50 10.06 18.13
CA GLN A 78 10.63 10.88 18.56
C GLN A 78 11.97 10.13 18.38
N GLY A 79 12.05 8.86 18.82
CA GLY A 79 13.26 8.04 18.68
C GLY A 79 13.63 7.73 17.23
N ASN A 80 12.62 7.51 16.38
CA ASN A 80 12.81 7.27 14.95
C ASN A 80 13.22 8.56 14.21
N ILE A 81 12.66 9.72 14.57
CA ILE A 81 13.03 11.00 13.94
C ILE A 81 14.49 11.37 14.25
N SER A 82 14.95 11.18 15.49
CA SER A 82 16.34 11.50 15.84
C SER A 82 17.36 10.62 15.12
N SER A 83 17.05 9.33 14.94
CA SER A 83 17.91 8.40 14.19
C SER A 83 17.86 8.65 12.68
N LEU A 84 16.70 9.05 12.15
CA LEU A 84 16.57 9.47 10.76
C LEU A 84 17.31 10.78 10.46
N GLN A 85 17.28 11.77 11.36
CA GLN A 85 18.05 13.02 11.19
C GLN A 85 19.56 12.76 11.09
N ALA A 86 20.11 11.90 11.96
CA ALA A 86 21.54 11.53 11.90
C ALA A 86 21.91 10.80 10.59
N GLY A 87 21.02 9.94 10.08
CA GLY A 87 21.19 9.25 8.79
C GLY A 87 21.05 10.18 7.57
N ILE A 88 20.16 11.17 7.65
CA ILE A 88 19.96 12.17 6.58
C ILE A 88 21.13 13.13 6.52
N ASP A 89 21.61 13.65 7.65
CA ASP A 89 22.76 14.58 7.69
C ASP A 89 24.04 13.95 7.14
N SER A 90 24.29 12.67 7.47
CA SER A 90 25.43 11.93 6.92
C SER A 90 25.28 11.69 5.41
N THR A 91 24.09 11.36 4.93
CA THR A 91 23.81 11.17 3.50
C THR A 91 23.97 12.47 2.71
N VAL A 92 23.42 13.59 3.21
CA VAL A 92 23.55 14.90 2.58
C VAL A 92 25.01 15.36 2.55
N LYS A 93 25.78 15.10 3.61
CA LYS A 93 27.22 15.41 3.67
C LYS A 93 28.05 14.56 2.70
N SER A 94 27.69 13.30 2.49
CA SER A 94 28.31 12.43 1.48
C SER A 94 27.95 12.80 0.05
N LEU A 95 26.73 13.30 -0.19
CA LEU A 95 26.33 13.77 -1.50
C LEU A 95 27.01 15.09 -1.87
N ASN A 96 27.08 16.04 -0.94
CA ASN A 96 27.72 17.34 -1.20
C ASN A 96 29.23 17.21 -1.48
N THR A 97 29.91 16.20 -0.91
CA THR A 97 31.34 15.94 -1.18
C THR A 97 31.60 15.20 -2.49
N GLY A 98 30.57 14.62 -3.12
CA GLY A 98 30.67 13.90 -4.39
C GLY A 98 30.47 14.76 -5.64
N PHE A 99 30.15 16.05 -5.51
CA PHE A 99 29.86 16.94 -6.65
C PHE A 99 31.00 17.91 -7.01
N ASP A 100 32.13 17.90 -6.29
CA ASP A 100 33.23 18.89 -6.44
C ASP A 100 34.38 18.49 -7.39
N ASP A 101 34.25 17.43 -8.20
CA ASP A 101 35.32 16.98 -9.13
C ASP A 101 34.92 17.07 -10.62
N PRO A 102 35.13 18.20 -11.31
CA PRO A 102 34.85 18.35 -12.73
C PRO A 102 36.10 18.19 -13.60
N ALA A 103 36.79 17.03 -13.56
CA ALA A 103 37.86 16.77 -14.52
C ALA A 103 38.24 15.28 -14.65
N THR A 104 37.49 14.49 -15.43
CA THR A 104 37.98 13.61 -16.52
C THR A 104 36.93 12.55 -16.90
N ALA A 105 36.29 12.74 -18.05
CA ALA A 105 35.70 11.64 -18.83
C ALA A 105 35.59 12.05 -20.30
N THR A 106 36.72 12.20 -20.97
CA THR A 106 36.79 11.99 -22.41
C THR A 106 36.65 10.48 -22.64
N SER A 107 35.48 10.04 -23.09
CA SER A 107 35.33 8.74 -23.73
C SER A 107 34.59 8.96 -25.04
N SER A 108 35.31 8.69 -26.11
CA SER A 108 34.89 8.61 -27.49
C SER A 108 33.61 7.78 -27.63
N THR A 109 32.59 8.38 -28.24
CA THR A 109 31.41 7.70 -28.76
C THR A 109 31.81 6.74 -29.88
N PRO A 110 31.56 5.42 -29.80
CA PRO A 110 31.26 4.64 -30.98
C PRO A 110 29.79 4.94 -31.31
N THR A 111 29.59 5.78 -32.32
CA THR A 111 28.29 5.94 -32.97
C THR A 111 27.95 4.63 -33.67
N ASP A 112 27.18 3.77 -33.00
CA ASP A 112 26.38 2.75 -33.70
C ASP A 112 24.91 3.03 -33.42
N TYR A 113 24.43 4.10 -34.06
CA TYR A 113 23.03 4.28 -34.38
C TYR A 113 22.88 4.04 -35.88
N SER A 114 23.13 2.81 -36.33
CA SER A 114 22.72 2.37 -37.66
C SER A 114 21.20 2.17 -37.65
N TRP A 115 20.48 3.11 -38.24
CA TRP A 115 19.11 2.90 -38.71
C TRP A 115 19.22 2.17 -40.04
N ASP A 116 19.55 0.88 -40.00
CA ASP A 116 19.32 -0.01 -41.15
C ASP A 116 18.25 -1.03 -40.75
N GLY A 117 17.20 -1.07 -41.58
CA GLY A 117 16.05 -1.92 -41.37
C GLY A 117 16.32 -3.33 -41.90
N THR A 118 17.24 -4.07 -41.29
CA THR A 118 17.43 -5.49 -41.60
C THR A 118 17.40 -6.39 -40.37
N GLY A 119 16.17 -6.62 -39.91
CA GLY A 119 15.74 -7.98 -39.56
C GLY A 119 16.28 -8.59 -38.27
N GLU A 120 16.05 -7.96 -37.12
CA GLU A 120 16.12 -8.67 -35.84
C GLU A 120 14.72 -8.90 -35.27
N GLY A 121 14.35 -10.18 -35.23
CA GLY A 121 13.01 -10.67 -34.97
C GLY A 121 12.50 -10.36 -33.56
N TYR A 122 11.17 -10.22 -33.47
CA TYR A 122 10.45 -10.07 -32.21
C TYR A 122 10.83 -11.14 -31.19
N VAL A 123 11.67 -10.78 -30.22
CA VAL A 123 12.01 -11.67 -29.10
C VAL A 123 10.83 -11.70 -28.14
N ASN A 124 10.01 -12.73 -28.28
CA ASN A 124 8.81 -12.92 -27.47
C ASN A 124 9.20 -13.35 -26.05
N ARG A 125 9.45 -12.37 -25.18
CA ARG A 125 9.84 -12.60 -23.78
C ARG A 125 8.61 -13.07 -22.99
N ARG A 126 8.42 -14.38 -22.93
CA ARG A 126 7.33 -15.02 -22.17
C ARG A 126 7.74 -15.10 -20.69
N PHE A 127 7.20 -14.22 -19.86
CA PHE A 127 7.42 -14.26 -18.42
C PHE A 127 6.74 -15.49 -17.81
N GLU A 128 7.47 -16.24 -16.99
CA GLU A 128 6.88 -17.32 -16.19
C GLU A 128 5.89 -16.72 -15.19
N ARG A 129 4.64 -17.21 -15.24
CA ARG A 129 3.60 -16.73 -14.33
C ARG A 129 3.98 -17.14 -12.90
N ARG A 130 4.41 -16.19 -12.06
CA ARG A 130 4.55 -16.34 -10.60
C ARG A 130 3.20 -16.43 -9.87
N PHE A 131 2.14 -16.85 -10.57
CA PHE A 131 0.82 -17.00 -9.98
C PHE A 131 0.63 -18.46 -9.61
N LYS A 132 0.64 -18.74 -8.30
CA LYS A 132 0.16 -20.02 -7.76
C LYS A 132 -1.36 -19.89 -7.63
N PRO A 133 -2.17 -20.56 -8.48
CA PRO A 133 -3.61 -20.54 -8.28
C PRO A 133 -3.92 -21.09 -6.88
N GLY A 134 -4.80 -20.39 -6.14
CA GLY A 134 -5.30 -20.89 -4.87
C GLY A 134 -6.10 -22.19 -5.04
N PRO A 135 -6.34 -22.93 -3.94
CA PRO A 135 -7.07 -24.20 -3.99
C PRO A 135 -8.46 -24.00 -4.58
N THR A 136 -8.91 -25.00 -5.33
CA THR A 136 -10.23 -24.92 -5.96
C THR A 136 -11.34 -25.11 -4.91
N ILE A 137 -12.56 -24.64 -5.20
CA ILE A 137 -13.68 -24.81 -4.27
C ILE A 137 -13.97 -26.28 -3.96
N HIS A 138 -13.73 -27.17 -4.93
CA HIS A 138 -13.89 -28.61 -4.74
C HIS A 138 -12.88 -29.15 -3.74
N GLU A 139 -11.62 -28.74 -3.86
CA GLU A 139 -10.53 -29.12 -2.94
C GLU A 139 -10.79 -28.62 -1.51
N LEU A 140 -11.23 -27.37 -1.35
CA LEU A 140 -11.63 -26.82 -0.04
C LEU A 140 -12.84 -27.55 0.55
N SER A 141 -13.80 -27.97 -0.28
CA SER A 141 -14.95 -28.72 0.21
C SER A 141 -14.57 -30.11 0.70
N GLU A 142 -13.60 -30.75 0.04
CA GLU A 142 -13.05 -32.04 0.48
C GLU A 142 -12.21 -31.89 1.76
N GLU A 143 -11.42 -30.82 1.86
CA GLU A 143 -10.61 -30.52 3.04
C GLU A 143 -11.48 -30.24 4.28
N ILE A 144 -12.53 -29.43 4.11
CA ILE A 144 -13.52 -29.18 5.16
C ILE A 144 -14.23 -30.49 5.54
N ALA A 145 -14.63 -31.32 4.56
CA ALA A 145 -15.26 -32.60 4.85
C ALA A 145 -14.32 -33.55 5.62
N ARG A 146 -13.03 -33.55 5.30
CA ARG A 146 -12.00 -34.34 5.99
C ARG A 146 -11.79 -33.87 7.43
N LEU A 147 -11.62 -32.57 7.65
CA LEU A 147 -11.50 -31.95 8.98
C LEU A 147 -12.73 -32.23 9.84
N LYS A 148 -13.91 -32.18 9.22
CA LYS A 148 -15.17 -32.41 9.90
C LYS A 148 -15.34 -33.85 10.38
N ARG A 149 -14.89 -34.83 9.59
CA ARG A 149 -14.83 -36.24 10.00
C ARG A 149 -13.87 -36.45 11.17
N GLN A 150 -12.73 -35.76 11.18
CA GLN A 150 -11.78 -35.82 12.31
C GLN A 150 -12.37 -35.24 13.60
N LEU A 151 -13.19 -34.19 13.49
CA LEU A 151 -13.83 -33.55 14.63
C LEU A 151 -15.19 -34.17 15.04
N ALA A 152 -15.63 -35.25 14.40
CA ALA A 152 -16.94 -35.88 14.62
C ALA A 152 -18.11 -34.88 14.59
N MET A 153 -18.03 -33.85 13.74
CA MET A 153 -18.97 -32.73 13.75
C MET A 153 -20.22 -33.05 12.90
N PRO A 154 -21.44 -32.73 13.35
CA PRO A 154 -22.66 -33.05 12.62
C PRO A 154 -22.81 -32.26 11.31
N ASP A 155 -23.48 -32.87 10.32
CA ASP A 155 -23.71 -32.23 9.03
C ASP A 155 -24.68 -31.06 9.12
N ALA A 156 -24.15 -29.86 8.86
CA ALA A 156 -24.96 -28.66 8.75
C ALA A 156 -25.68 -28.76 7.41
N GLY A 157 -27.00 -28.86 7.45
CA GLY A 157 -27.86 -28.96 6.27
C GLY A 157 -27.67 -27.80 5.28
N PRO A 158 -28.33 -27.86 4.11
CA PRO A 158 -28.09 -26.94 3.01
C PRO A 158 -28.32 -25.48 3.44
N SER A 159 -27.22 -24.76 3.64
CA SER A 159 -27.27 -23.36 4.03
C SER A 159 -27.66 -22.53 2.81
N ARG A 160 -28.82 -21.88 2.92
CA ARG A 160 -29.47 -21.12 1.85
C ARG A 160 -28.81 -19.74 1.71
N HIS A 161 -27.49 -19.69 1.56
CA HIS A 161 -26.78 -18.45 1.32
C HIS A 161 -26.86 -18.07 -0.15
N LYS A 162 -27.35 -16.85 -0.43
CA LYS A 162 -27.26 -16.23 -1.75
C LYS A 162 -25.77 -16.06 -2.06
N ARG A 163 -25.23 -16.91 -2.95
CA ARG A 163 -23.84 -16.77 -3.42
C ARG A 163 -23.71 -15.42 -4.11
N SER A 164 -22.70 -14.65 -3.72
CA SER A 164 -22.36 -13.41 -4.40
C SER A 164 -21.98 -13.71 -5.87
N PRO A 165 -22.26 -12.78 -6.80
CA PRO A 165 -21.88 -12.96 -8.20
C PRO A 165 -20.37 -13.15 -8.31
N ARG A 166 -19.95 -14.27 -8.90
CA ARG A 166 -18.55 -14.52 -9.20
C ARG A 166 -18.02 -13.42 -10.12
N ALA A 167 -16.92 -12.78 -9.71
CA ALA A 167 -16.15 -11.94 -10.61
C ALA A 167 -15.72 -12.80 -11.81
N ARG A 168 -16.15 -12.42 -13.01
CA ARG A 168 -15.72 -13.07 -14.25
C ARG A 168 -14.21 -12.91 -14.34
N VAL A 169 -13.48 -14.02 -14.23
CA VAL A 169 -12.06 -14.06 -14.56
C VAL A 169 -11.95 -13.65 -16.03
N SER A 170 -11.42 -12.45 -16.29
CA SER A 170 -11.13 -11.98 -17.63
C SER A 170 -9.98 -12.82 -18.18
N LYS A 171 -10.31 -13.97 -18.78
CA LYS A 171 -9.35 -14.67 -19.63
C LYS A 171 -9.10 -13.77 -20.85
N PRO A 172 -7.85 -13.36 -21.13
CA PRO A 172 -7.55 -12.57 -22.32
C PRO A 172 -7.92 -13.40 -23.55
N ARG A 173 -8.82 -12.87 -24.39
CA ARG A 173 -9.14 -13.42 -25.71
C ARG A 173 -7.95 -13.14 -26.63
N ILE A 174 -7.09 -14.14 -26.81
CA ILE A 174 -6.05 -14.11 -27.85
C ILE A 174 -6.76 -14.36 -29.18
N ARG A 175 -6.81 -13.34 -30.05
CA ARG A 175 -7.15 -13.57 -31.47
C ARG A 175 -5.89 -14.13 -32.15
N ARG A 176 -6.04 -15.29 -32.78
CA ARG A 176 -5.08 -15.81 -33.75
C ARG A 176 -5.25 -15.08 -35.06
#